data_AF-A0A4Y2GBM0-F1
#
_entry.id   AF-A0A4Y2GBM0-F1
#
_cell.length_a   1.000
_cell.length_b   1.000
_cell.length_c   1.000
_cell.angle_alpha   90.00
_cell.angle_beta   90.00
_cell.angle_gamma   90.00
#
_symmetry.space_group_name_H-M   'P 1'
#
loop_
_entity.id
_entity.type
_entity.pdbx_description
1 polymer ?
#
loop_
_entity_poly.entity_id
_entity_poly.type
_entity_poly.pdbx_seq_one_letter_code
_entity_poly.pdbx_strand_id
1 'polypeptide(L)'
;MVTNRVLEKLTEPTDWVHPIVVVQKPNKEVMICMNPREESSKLCTIATPFGIYKFCRLPYGLTSSPEVYQKTIENIFTGINGILIYIDDILVYGKTQEEHDAKLKSVLDRARKYVLKLSKDKSKIRVESVKYLGFDL
;
A
#
# COMPACT_ATOMS: atom_id res chain seq x y z
N MET A 1 0.81 2.48 -16.67
CA MET A 1 0.53 3.39 -15.54
C MET A 1 -0.63 4.34 -15.85
N VAL A 2 -0.63 5.00 -17.01
CA VAL A 2 -1.77 5.84 -17.46
C VAL A 2 -3.05 5.03 -17.66
N THR A 3 -2.95 3.87 -18.33
CA THR A 3 -4.08 2.95 -18.56
C THR A 3 -4.70 2.37 -17.28
N ASN A 4 -3.93 2.30 -16.18
CA ASN A 4 -4.39 1.81 -14.89
C ASN A 4 -4.85 2.94 -13.94
N ARG A 5 -5.02 4.18 -14.45
CA ARG A 5 -5.34 5.38 -13.65
C ARG A 5 -4.38 5.60 -12.47
N VAL A 6 -3.08 5.35 -12.69
CA VAL A 6 -2.02 5.68 -11.73
C VAL A 6 -1.46 7.07 -12.02
N LEU A 7 -1.34 7.38 -13.31
CA LEU A 7 -0.89 8.67 -13.83
C LEU A 7 -1.96 9.25 -14.74
N GLU A 8 -2.16 10.56 -14.67
CA GLU A 8 -3.04 11.31 -15.56
C GLU A 8 -2.23 12.41 -16.24
N LYS A 9 -2.40 12.53 -17.56
CA LYS A 9 -1.69 13.54 -18.35
C LYS A 9 -2.30 14.91 -18.06
N LEU A 10 -1.45 15.87 -17.74
CA LEU A 10 -1.87 17.26 -17.58
C LEU A 10 -1.73 18.00 -18.91
N THR A 11 -2.75 18.79 -19.24
CA THR A 11 -2.79 19.68 -20.40
C THR A 11 -2.54 21.14 -20.05
N GLU A 12 -2.60 21.48 -18.77
CA GLU A 12 -2.41 22.84 -18.24
C GLU A 12 -1.05 22.97 -17.54
N PRO A 13 -0.45 24.18 -17.55
CA PRO A 13 0.81 24.44 -16.86
C PRO A 13 0.65 24.28 -15.34
N THR A 14 1.68 23.72 -14.70
CA THR A 14 1.73 23.52 -13.25
C THR A 14 2.89 24.28 -12.63
N ASP A 15 2.66 24.85 -11.44
CA ASP A 15 3.67 25.64 -10.71
C ASP A 15 4.87 24.80 -10.22
N TRP A 16 4.73 23.47 -10.18
CA TRP A 16 5.74 22.58 -9.62
C TRP A 16 5.87 21.27 -10.40
N VAL A 17 7.11 20.83 -10.66
CA VAL A 17 7.39 19.56 -11.35
C VAL A 17 8.64 18.90 -10.76
N HIS A 18 8.54 17.59 -10.51
CA HIS A 18 9.67 16.80 -10.05
C HIS A 18 10.32 16.03 -11.22
N PRO A 19 11.66 16.03 -11.32
CA PRO A 19 12.35 15.18 -12.28
C PRO A 19 12.21 13.70 -11.85
N ILE A 20 11.93 12.82 -12.81
CA ILE A 20 11.80 11.38 -12.54
C ILE A 20 13.12 10.65 -12.84
N VAL A 21 13.56 9.80 -11.92
CA VAL A 21 14.58 8.78 -12.18
C VAL A 21 13.88 7.44 -12.25
N VAL A 22 13.99 6.75 -13.39
CA VAL A 22 13.39 5.43 -13.58
C VAL A 22 14.29 4.39 -12.94
N VAL A 23 13.84 3.82 -11.82
CA VAL A 23 14.50 2.67 -11.18
C VAL A 23 13.71 1.40 -11.53
N GLN A 24 14.33 0.49 -12.26
CA GLN A 24 13.71 -0.77 -12.66
C GLN A 24 13.89 -1.80 -11.53
N LYS A 25 12.82 -2.10 -10.77
CA LYS A 25 12.85 -3.18 -9.78
C LYS A 25 12.84 -4.55 -10.49
N PRO A 26 13.57 -5.57 -9.98
CA PRO A 26 13.64 -6.90 -10.59
C PRO A 26 12.29 -7.60 -10.79
N ASN A 27 11.32 -7.36 -9.90
CA ASN A 27 10.08 -8.15 -9.83
C ASN A 27 8.86 -7.55 -10.55
N LYS A 28 8.95 -6.41 -11.26
CA LYS A 28 7.82 -5.76 -11.97
C LYS A 28 6.53 -5.53 -11.14
N GLU A 29 6.55 -5.74 -9.81
CA GLU A 29 5.36 -5.61 -8.96
C GLU A 29 4.97 -4.15 -8.76
N VAL A 30 3.67 -3.89 -8.91
CA VAL A 30 3.03 -2.60 -8.62
C VAL A 30 2.36 -2.71 -7.25
N MET A 31 2.75 -1.83 -6.34
CA MET A 31 2.36 -1.86 -4.93
C MET A 31 1.08 -1.04 -4.67
N ILE A 32 0.41 -1.35 -3.57
CA ILE A 32 -0.89 -0.84 -3.14
C ILE A 32 -0.86 0.70 -3.05
N CYS A 33 -1.93 1.35 -3.51
CA CYS A 33 -2.00 2.80 -3.63
C CYS A 33 -3.19 3.38 -2.88
N MET A 34 -2.97 4.42 -2.09
CA MET A 34 -4.05 5.25 -1.54
C MET A 34 -4.23 6.50 -2.39
N ASN A 35 -5.43 7.07 -2.34
CA ASN A 35 -5.81 8.27 -3.08
C ASN A 35 -5.27 9.52 -2.35
N PRO A 36 -4.27 10.25 -2.89
CA PRO A 36 -3.85 11.51 -2.31
C PRO A 36 -4.97 12.55 -2.44
N ARG A 37 -5.05 13.50 -1.50
CA ARG A 37 -5.94 14.66 -1.64
C ARG A 37 -5.57 15.44 -2.91
N GLU A 38 -6.57 16.04 -3.55
CA GLU A 38 -6.44 16.70 -4.86
C GLU A 38 -5.35 17.80 -4.88
N GLU A 39 -5.17 18.52 -3.77
CA GLU A 39 -4.12 19.53 -3.60
C GLU A 39 -2.71 18.92 -3.59
N SER A 40 -2.52 17.76 -2.94
CA SER A 40 -1.23 17.07 -2.87
C SER A 40 -0.87 16.37 -4.18
N SER A 41 -1.87 16.01 -5.00
CA SER A 41 -1.66 15.42 -6.33
C SER A 41 -0.94 16.39 -7.28
N LYS A 42 -1.21 17.70 -7.18
CA LYS A 42 -0.53 18.75 -7.99
C LYS A 42 0.96 18.87 -7.66
N LEU A 43 1.35 18.63 -6.41
CA LEU A 43 2.74 18.60 -5.99
C LEU A 43 3.45 17.33 -6.49
N CYS A 44 2.71 16.25 -6.71
CA CYS A 44 3.21 14.99 -7.27
C CYS A 44 3.13 14.98 -8.80
N THR A 45 3.61 16.04 -9.45
CA THR A 45 3.65 16.13 -10.91
C THR A 45 5.05 15.79 -11.42
N ILE A 46 5.14 14.95 -12.45
CA ILE A 46 6.38 14.53 -13.10
C ILE A 46 6.46 15.05 -14.54
N ALA A 47 7.64 15.54 -14.90
CA ALA A 47 7.96 15.89 -16.28
C ALA A 47 8.64 14.70 -16.96
N THR A 48 8.13 14.28 -18.12
CA THR A 48 8.76 13.27 -18.97
C THR A 48 8.96 13.85 -20.38
N PRO A 49 9.85 13.29 -21.21
CA PRO A 49 9.96 13.68 -22.62
C PRO A 49 8.65 13.56 -23.42
N PHE A 50 7.66 12.83 -22.90
CA PHE A 50 6.36 12.58 -23.53
C PHE A 50 5.22 13.44 -22.94
N GLY A 51 5.55 14.41 -22.09
CA GLY A 51 4.60 15.33 -21.45
C GLY A 51 4.63 15.30 -19.93
N ILE A 52 3.75 16.10 -19.34
CA ILE A 52 3.60 16.27 -17.90
C ILE A 52 2.48 15.35 -17.39
N TYR A 53 2.75 14.63 -16.30
CA TYR A 53 1.79 13.71 -15.69
C TYR A 53 1.68 13.98 -14.19
N LYS A 54 0.46 13.95 -13.65
CA LYS A 54 0.23 13.93 -12.19
C LYS A 54 0.00 12.52 -11.68
N PHE A 55 0.43 12.27 -10.46
CA PHE A 55 0.08 11.04 -9.74
C PHE A 55 -1.33 11.14 -9.16
N CYS A 56 -2.22 10.25 -9.60
CA CYS A 56 -3.56 10.07 -9.02
C CYS A 56 -3.56 9.15 -7.78
N ARG A 57 -2.37 8.70 -7.39
CA ARG A 57 -2.12 7.63 -6.42
C ARG A 57 -0.84 7.96 -5.67
N LEU A 58 -0.77 7.64 -4.38
CA LEU A 58 0.40 7.92 -3.55
C LEU A 58 1.66 7.30 -4.20
N PRO A 59 2.65 8.11 -4.63
CA PRO A 59 3.86 7.58 -5.24
C PRO A 59 4.80 6.99 -4.18
N TYR A 60 5.57 5.99 -4.58
CA TYR A 60 6.66 5.48 -3.77
C TYR A 60 7.83 6.48 -3.77
N GLY A 61 8.52 6.60 -2.64
CA GLY A 61 9.71 7.47 -2.52
C GLY A 61 9.47 8.85 -1.91
N LEU A 62 8.23 9.20 -1.53
CA LEU A 62 8.03 10.33 -0.62
C LEU A 62 8.32 9.89 0.82
N THR A 63 9.01 10.74 1.57
CA THR A 63 9.35 10.50 2.97
C THR A 63 8.10 10.30 3.84
N SER A 64 6.99 10.94 3.49
CA SER A 64 5.70 10.86 4.20
C SER A 64 4.80 9.71 3.73
N SER A 65 5.09 9.07 2.59
CA SER A 65 4.29 7.95 2.08
C SER A 65 4.09 6.79 3.07
N PRO A 66 5.13 6.28 3.78
CA PRO A 66 4.96 5.16 4.70
C PRO A 66 4.08 5.51 5.91
N GLU A 67 4.17 6.72 6.45
CA GLU A 67 3.35 7.17 7.59
C GLU A 67 1.87 7.24 7.22
N VAL A 68 1.56 7.85 6.06
CA VAL A 68 0.18 7.92 5.56
C VAL A 68 -0.36 6.51 5.28
N TYR A 69 0.49 5.61 4.80
CA TYR A 69 0.12 4.21 4.53
C TYR A 69 -0.21 3.45 5.79
N GLN A 70 0.69 3.50 6.78
CA GLN A 70 0.48 2.88 8.06
C GLN A 70 -0.82 3.37 8.71
N LYS A 71 -1.02 4.69 8.80
CA LYS A 71 -2.23 5.26 9.39
C LYS A 71 -3.51 4.81 8.70
N THR A 72 -3.48 4.68 7.37
CA THR A 72 -4.66 4.25 6.62
C THR A 72 -4.95 2.77 6.80
N ILE A 73 -3.91 1.91 6.80
CA ILE A 73 -4.09 0.49 7.06
C ILE A 73 -4.57 0.25 8.50
N GLU A 74 -3.97 0.92 9.49
CA GLU A 74 -4.42 0.87 10.88
C GLU A 74 -5.89 1.27 10.99
N ASN A 75 -6.31 2.36 10.33
CA ASN A 75 -7.72 2.80 10.29
C ASN A 75 -8.63 1.76 9.62
N ILE A 76 -8.17 1.10 8.55
CA ILE A 76 -8.95 0.06 7.87
C ILE A 76 -9.18 -1.12 8.80
N PHE A 77 -8.16 -1.59 9.53
CA PHE A 77 -8.26 -2.76 10.40
C PHE A 77 -8.62 -2.44 11.85
N THR A 78 -8.90 -1.17 12.16
CA THR A 78 -9.36 -0.72 13.47
C THR A 78 -10.58 -1.51 13.92
N GLY A 79 -10.52 -2.03 15.15
CA GLY A 79 -11.61 -2.79 15.79
C GLY A 79 -11.48 -4.31 15.68
N ILE A 80 -10.48 -4.85 14.98
CA ILE A 80 -10.18 -6.29 15.01
C ILE A 80 -9.08 -6.57 16.03
N ASN A 81 -9.40 -7.34 17.07
CA ASN A 81 -8.45 -7.71 18.12
C ASN A 81 -7.55 -8.88 17.67
N GLY A 82 -6.29 -8.88 18.12
CA GLY A 82 -5.33 -9.95 17.81
C GLY A 82 -4.66 -9.81 16.44
N ILE A 83 -4.50 -8.57 15.97
CA ILE A 83 -3.71 -8.23 14.79
C ILE A 83 -2.62 -7.24 15.20
N LEU A 84 -1.42 -7.42 14.66
CA LEU A 84 -0.37 -6.43 14.63
C LEU A 84 -0.13 -6.02 13.18
N ILE A 85 -0.06 -4.73 12.94
CA ILE A 85 0.15 -4.16 11.61
C ILE A 85 1.42 -3.34 11.68
N TYR A 86 2.33 -3.58 10.76
CA TYR A 86 3.53 -2.77 10.62
C TYR A 86 3.87 -2.59 9.15
N ILE A 87 3.72 -1.34 8.68
CA ILE A 87 3.94 -0.95 7.29
C ILE A 87 3.22 -1.92 6.34
N ASP A 88 3.94 -2.80 5.66
CA ASP A 88 3.43 -3.71 4.62
C ASP A 88 3.00 -5.08 5.17
N ASP A 89 3.32 -5.40 6.42
CA ASP A 89 3.06 -6.71 7.03
C ASP A 89 1.89 -6.65 8.01
N ILE A 90 1.00 -7.63 7.89
CA ILE A 90 -0.14 -7.85 8.79
C ILE A 90 0.05 -9.19 9.47
N LEU A 91 0.31 -9.16 10.78
CA LEU A 91 0.43 -10.34 11.62
C LEU A 91 -0.90 -10.60 12.32
N VAL A 92 -1.44 -11.80 12.13
CA VAL A 92 -2.65 -12.26 12.83
C VAL A 92 -2.25 -13.36 13.79
N TYR A 93 -2.68 -13.26 15.05
CA TYR A 93 -2.35 -14.25 16.08
C TYR A 93 -3.56 -14.61 16.95
N GLY A 94 -3.58 -15.85 17.43
CA GLY A 94 -4.63 -16.41 18.28
C GLY A 94 -4.09 -17.53 19.16
N LYS A 95 -4.74 -17.78 20.31
CA LYS A 95 -4.32 -18.84 21.22
C LYS A 95 -4.74 -20.23 20.73
N THR A 96 -5.91 -20.30 20.08
CA THR A 96 -6.43 -21.51 19.45
C THR A 96 -6.50 -21.32 17.93
N GLN A 97 -6.48 -22.44 17.19
CA GLN A 97 -6.61 -22.40 15.73
C GLN A 97 -7.96 -21.81 15.30
N GLU A 98 -9.03 -22.09 16.03
CA GLU A 98 -10.37 -21.58 15.74
C GLU A 98 -10.44 -20.05 15.92
N GLU A 99 -9.85 -19.51 16.99
CA GLU A 99 -9.75 -18.07 17.19
C GLU A 99 -8.92 -17.40 16.11
N HIS A 100 -7.78 -17.99 15.74
CA HIS A 100 -6.93 -17.49 14.68
C HIS A 100 -7.69 -17.45 13.34
N ASP A 101 -8.40 -18.51 12.98
CA ASP A 101 -9.14 -18.60 11.73
C ASP A 101 -10.31 -17.61 11.68
N ALA A 102 -11.03 -17.41 12.79
CA ALA A 102 -12.09 -16.42 12.88
C ALA A 102 -11.57 -14.99 12.67
N LYS A 103 -10.40 -14.67 13.25
CA LYS A 103 -9.71 -13.38 13.06
C LYS A 103 -9.22 -13.22 11.62
N LEU A 104 -8.55 -14.24 11.07
CA LEU A 104 -8.04 -14.23 9.70
C LEU A 104 -9.18 -13.99 8.70
N LYS A 105 -10.33 -14.63 8.90
CA LYS A 105 -11.51 -14.39 8.06
C LYS A 105 -11.96 -12.94 8.12
N SER A 106 -12.03 -12.35 9.31
CA SER A 106 -12.40 -10.94 9.51
C SER A 106 -11.42 -9.99 8.80
N VAL A 107 -10.13 -10.29 8.83
CA VAL A 107 -9.08 -9.54 8.10
C VAL A 107 -9.29 -9.63 6.59
N LEU A 108 -9.49 -10.83 6.07
CA LEU A 108 -9.69 -11.06 4.63
C LEU A 108 -10.96 -10.39 4.12
N ASP A 109 -12.05 -10.44 4.88
CA ASP A 109 -13.31 -9.78 4.52
C ASP A 109 -13.15 -8.25 4.49
N ARG A 110 -12.41 -7.69 5.45
CA ARG A 110 -12.10 -6.25 5.48
C ARG A 110 -11.19 -5.85 4.33
N ALA A 111 -10.16 -6.64 4.06
CA ALA A 111 -9.27 -6.44 2.92
C ALA A 111 -10.05 -6.43 1.61
N ARG A 112 -11.00 -7.35 1.41
CA ARG A 112 -11.90 -7.37 0.25
C ARG A 112 -12.78 -6.12 0.17
N LYS A 113 -13.36 -5.68 1.28
CA LYS A 113 -14.20 -4.46 1.34
C LYS A 113 -13.47 -3.20 0.88
N TYR A 114 -12.20 -3.07 1.26
CA TYR A 114 -11.35 -1.93 0.88
C TYR A 114 -10.51 -2.19 -0.39
N VAL A 115 -10.78 -3.28 -1.12
CA VAL A 115 -10.09 -3.66 -2.36
C VAL A 115 -8.56 -3.74 -2.17
N LEU A 116 -8.13 -4.18 -0.99
CA LEU A 116 -6.72 -4.46 -0.70
C LEU A 116 -6.32 -5.77 -1.37
N LYS A 117 -5.21 -5.72 -2.11
CA LYS A 117 -4.64 -6.90 -2.77
C LYS A 117 -3.55 -7.49 -1.88
N LEU A 118 -3.79 -8.70 -1.39
CA LEU A 118 -2.79 -9.47 -0.64
C LEU A 118 -2.10 -10.46 -1.59
N SER A 119 -0.77 -10.46 -1.61
CA SER A 119 0.00 -11.41 -2.41
C SER A 119 0.02 -12.77 -1.74
N LYS A 120 -0.62 -13.77 -2.36
CA LYS A 120 -0.69 -15.14 -1.85
C LYS A 120 0.71 -15.76 -1.68
N ASP A 121 1.61 -15.49 -2.62
CA ASP A 121 2.98 -16.03 -2.60
C ASP A 121 3.83 -15.50 -1.44
N LYS A 122 3.48 -14.32 -0.90
CA LYS A 122 4.16 -13.70 0.25
C LYS A 122 3.44 -13.97 1.57
N SER A 123 2.22 -14.48 1.52
CA SER A 123 1.37 -14.70 2.70
C SER A 123 1.67 -16.07 3.31
N LYS A 124 2.03 -16.10 4.59
CA LYS A 124 2.15 -17.33 5.38
C LYS A 124 0.90 -17.47 6.24
N ILE A 125 0.19 -18.59 6.13
CA ILE A 125 -1.09 -18.83 6.81
C ILE A 125 -0.98 -20.11 7.65
N ARG A 126 -1.50 -20.09 8.88
CA ARG A 126 -1.50 -21.23 9.82
C ARG A 126 -0.10 -21.82 10.02
N VAL A 127 0.88 -20.96 10.28
CA VAL A 127 2.23 -21.36 10.66
C VAL A 127 2.38 -21.29 12.18
N GLU A 128 3.15 -22.22 12.75
CA GLU A 128 3.44 -22.23 14.19
C GLU A 128 4.41 -21.12 14.59
N SER A 129 5.31 -20.74 13.67
CA SER A 129 6.22 -19.62 13.85
C SER A 129 6.36 -18.77 12.58
N VAL A 130 6.57 -17.47 12.77
CA VAL A 130 6.75 -16.51 11.68
C VAL A 130 7.81 -15.49 12.04
N LYS A 131 8.73 -15.24 11.11
CA LYS A 131 9.64 -14.11 11.21
C LYS A 131 8.89 -12.81 10.96
N TYR A 132 8.76 -11.97 11.98
CA TYR A 132 8.11 -10.68 11.94
C TYR A 132 9.05 -9.60 12.49
N LEU A 133 9.33 -8.57 11.67
CA LEU A 133 10.25 -7.46 12.02
C LEU A 133 11.66 -7.91 12.45
N GLY A 134 12.12 -9.05 11.93
CA GLY A 134 13.42 -9.63 12.28
C GLY A 134 13.41 -10.50 13.53
N PHE A 135 12.28 -10.62 14.23
CA PHE A 135 12.08 -11.52 15.36
C PHE A 135 11.37 -12.80 14.90
N ASP A 136 11.75 -13.93 15.47
CA ASP A 136 11.04 -15.19 15.27
C ASP A 136 9.95 -15.28 16.34
N LEU A 137 8.68 -15.15 15.91
CA LEU A 137 7.48 -15.27 16.74
C LEU A 137 6.82 -16.63 16.59
#